data_AF-A0A7C9CV99-F1
#
_entry.id   AF-A0A7C9CV99-F1
#
_cell.length_a   1.000
_cell.length_b   1.000
_cell.length_c   1.000
_cell.angle_alpha   90.00
_cell.angle_beta   90.00
_cell.angle_gamma   90.00
#
_symmetry.space_group_name_H-M   'P 1'
#
loop_
_entity.id
_entity.type
_entity.pdbx_description
1 polymer ?
#
loop_
_entity_poly.entity_id
_entity_poly.type
_entity_poly.pdbx_seq_one_letter_code
_entity_poly.pdbx_strand_id
1 'polypeptide(L)'
;INKHADSDTFTILLQDQIGGLQVLHNDLWYDVPHIPGALVINGGDLLQLLSNGKYNSIIHRVQSKKVGPRISVGLFFRPNPKNPRLLGPIKEILSEDNPPVYRETTTAQYLAHYRTIGQDHGIEPSLQHLRINN
;
A
#
# COMPACT_ATOMS: atom_id res chain seq x y z
N ILE A 1 11.32 -7.32 7.60
CA ILE A 1 10.56 -6.96 6.38
C ILE A 1 11.15 -5.66 5.87
N ASN A 2 11.61 -5.64 4.62
CA ASN A 2 12.25 -4.49 4.00
C ASN A 2 11.23 -3.37 3.71
N LYS A 3 11.72 -2.21 3.29
CA LYS A 3 10.87 -1.07 2.92
C LYS A 3 10.04 -1.41 1.68
N HIS A 4 8.73 -1.21 1.75
CA HIS A 4 7.80 -1.44 0.64
C HIS A 4 6.46 -0.73 0.88
N ALA A 5 5.63 -0.66 -0.16
CA ALA A 5 4.20 -0.36 -0.08
C ALA A 5 3.40 -1.64 -0.35
N ASP A 6 2.20 -1.75 0.22
CA ASP A 6 1.34 -2.91 -0.04
C ASP A 6 0.65 -2.82 -1.40
N SER A 7 0.63 -3.94 -2.12
CA SER A 7 -0.01 -4.05 -3.46
C SER A 7 -1.55 -4.09 -3.45
N ASP A 8 -2.17 -4.04 -2.27
CA ASP A 8 -3.60 -4.29 -2.10
C ASP A 8 -4.39 -2.97 -2.00
N THR A 9 -5.68 -3.05 -1.65
CA THR A 9 -6.49 -1.87 -1.39
C THR A 9 -6.23 -1.37 0.02
N PHE A 10 -6.34 -2.24 1.02
CA PHE A 10 -5.94 -1.93 2.39
C PHE A 10 -5.59 -3.19 3.15
N THR A 11 -4.69 -3.04 4.11
CA THR A 11 -4.26 -4.08 5.02
C THR A 11 -4.80 -3.82 6.42
N ILE A 12 -5.21 -4.88 7.12
CA ILE A 12 -5.48 -4.88 8.55
C ILE A 12 -4.39 -5.71 9.23
N LEU A 13 -3.70 -5.13 10.20
CA LEU A 13 -2.58 -5.74 10.89
C LEU A 13 -2.85 -5.83 12.39
N LEU A 14 -2.79 -7.07 12.90
CA LEU A 14 -2.62 -7.34 14.33
C LEU A 14 -1.12 -7.48 14.61
N GLN A 15 -0.58 -6.71 15.55
CA GLN A 15 0.81 -6.81 15.97
C GLN A 15 0.89 -6.99 17.49
N ASP A 16 1.93 -7.68 17.94
CA ASP A 16 2.23 -7.83 19.36
C ASP A 16 2.83 -6.55 19.98
N GLN A 17 3.13 -6.63 21.27
CA GLN A 17 3.72 -5.54 22.05
C GLN A 17 5.20 -5.26 21.73
N ILE A 18 5.89 -6.12 20.99
CA ILE A 18 7.28 -5.88 20.58
C ILE A 18 7.32 -4.78 19.53
N GLY A 19 6.32 -4.73 18.65
CA GLY A 19 6.16 -3.69 17.65
C GLY A 19 7.31 -3.69 16.63
N GLY A 20 7.82 -2.52 16.24
CA GLY A 20 8.91 -2.40 15.26
C GLY A 20 8.45 -2.17 13.82
N LEU A 21 7.13 -2.08 13.60
CA LEU A 21 6.58 -1.48 12.38
C LEU A 21 6.95 0.00 12.34
N GLN A 22 7.46 0.44 11.20
CA GLN A 22 7.75 1.85 10.92
C GLN A 22 7.10 2.26 9.60
N VAL A 23 6.60 3.48 9.54
CA VAL A 23 6.09 4.13 8.32
C VAL A 23 7.00 5.28 7.92
N LEU A 24 7.17 5.49 6.62
CA LEU A 24 7.90 6.61 6.07
C LEU A 24 6.95 7.78 5.85
N HIS A 25 7.29 8.94 6.40
CA HIS A 25 6.55 10.19 6.20
C HIS A 25 7.54 11.35 6.16
N ASN A 26 7.46 12.20 5.13
CA ASN A 26 8.40 13.32 4.91
C ASN A 26 9.87 12.90 5.07
N ASP A 27 10.27 11.81 4.42
CA ASP A 27 11.61 11.22 4.46
C ASP A 27 12.11 10.75 5.84
N LEU A 28 11.22 10.72 6.84
CA LEU A 28 11.51 10.27 8.19
C LEU A 28 10.73 8.99 8.51
N TRP A 29 11.38 8.09 9.24
CA TRP A 29 10.76 6.86 9.73
C TRP A 29 10.14 7.09 11.10
N TYR A 30 8.85 6.78 11.21
CA TYR A 30 8.09 6.86 12.45
C TYR A 30 7.69 5.48 12.92
N ASP A 31 7.91 5.19 14.21
CA ASP A 31 7.42 3.97 14.83
C ASP A 31 5.88 3.99 14.94
N VAL A 32 5.26 2.87 14.61
CA VAL A 32 3.84 2.64 14.88
C VAL A 32 3.74 1.95 16.24
N PRO A 33 3.27 2.63 17.30
CA PRO A 33 3.21 2.05 18.62
C PRO A 33 2.15 0.94 18.67
N HIS A 34 2.44 -0.11 19.43
CA HIS A 34 1.43 -1.08 19.82
C HIS A 34 0.45 -0.42 20.81
N ILE A 35 -0.85 -0.53 20.52
CA ILE A 35 -1.93 -0.12 21.42
C ILE A 35 -2.71 -1.40 21.76
N PRO A 36 -2.84 -1.78 23.05
CA PRO A 36 -3.57 -2.98 23.45
C PRO A 36 -5.00 -3.00 22.88
N GLY A 37 -5.35 -4.10 22.21
CA GLY A 37 -6.66 -4.30 21.59
C GLY A 37 -6.89 -3.56 20.27
N ALA A 38 -5.90 -2.81 19.76
CA ALA A 38 -6.02 -2.09 18.49
C ALA A 38 -5.55 -2.94 17.31
N LEU A 39 -6.09 -2.59 16.13
CA LEU A 39 -5.62 -3.05 14.84
C LEU A 39 -5.02 -1.86 14.09
N VAL A 40 -3.94 -2.09 13.35
CA VAL A 40 -3.40 -1.10 12.42
C VAL A 40 -4.05 -1.29 11.06
N ILE A 41 -4.45 -0.20 10.42
CA ILE A 41 -4.98 -0.21 9.06
C ILE A 41 -4.12 0.70 8.20
N ASN A 42 -3.67 0.22 7.04
CA ASN A 42 -2.97 1.03 6.06
C ASN A 42 -3.54 0.85 4.66
N GLY A 43 -3.52 1.93 3.89
CA GLY A 43 -3.89 1.93 2.48
C GLY A 43 -2.74 1.45 1.62
N GLY A 44 -3.05 0.59 0.66
CA GLY A 44 -2.12 0.11 -0.35
C GLY A 44 -2.26 0.82 -1.69
N ASP A 45 -1.50 0.33 -2.67
CA ASP A 45 -1.38 0.90 -4.00
C ASP A 45 -2.72 0.98 -4.74
N LEU A 46 -3.61 -0.01 -4.56
CA LEU A 46 -4.91 -0.01 -5.23
C LEU A 46 -5.84 1.05 -4.65
N LEU A 47 -5.73 1.39 -3.36
CA LEU A 47 -6.51 2.51 -2.81
C LEU A 47 -5.99 3.85 -3.34
N GLN A 48 -4.68 4.01 -3.50
CA GLN A 48 -4.11 5.19 -4.16
C GLN A 48 -4.60 5.32 -5.60
N LEU A 49 -4.62 4.23 -6.37
CA LEU A 49 -5.17 4.19 -7.72
C LEU A 49 -6.65 4.59 -7.76
N LEU A 50 -7.49 3.94 -6.96
CA LEU A 50 -8.95 4.17 -6.94
C LEU A 50 -9.31 5.59 -6.52
N SER A 51 -8.55 6.16 -5.58
CA SER A 51 -8.79 7.49 -5.03
C SER A 51 -8.17 8.64 -5.83
N ASN A 52 -7.63 8.35 -7.02
CA ASN A 52 -6.89 9.31 -7.85
C ASN A 52 -5.73 10.00 -7.11
N GLY A 53 -5.08 9.30 -6.16
CA GLY A 53 -3.98 9.85 -5.36
C GLY A 53 -4.41 10.63 -4.12
N LYS A 54 -5.71 10.69 -3.81
CA LYS A 54 -6.19 11.33 -2.57
C LYS A 54 -5.73 10.59 -1.31
N TYR A 55 -5.66 9.26 -1.36
CA TYR A 55 -5.02 8.44 -0.34
C TYR A 55 -3.65 7.98 -0.85
N ASN A 56 -2.63 8.12 -0.01
CA ASN A 56 -1.28 7.68 -0.33
C ASN A 56 -1.09 6.23 0.10
N SER A 57 -0.47 5.45 -0.76
CA SER A 57 0.10 4.14 -0.44
C SER A 57 1.30 4.37 0.46
N ILE A 58 1.25 3.80 1.67
CA ILE A 58 2.23 4.10 2.71
C ILE A 58 3.41 3.15 2.60
N ILE A 59 4.60 3.73 2.44
CA ILE A 59 5.85 2.98 2.55
C ILE A 59 6.09 2.64 4.01
N HIS A 60 6.30 1.36 4.29
CA HIS A 60 6.53 0.87 5.63
C HIS A 60 7.61 -0.22 5.66
N ARG A 61 8.17 -0.48 6.84
CA ARG A 61 9.16 -1.54 7.09
C ARG A 61 8.97 -2.13 8.48
N VAL A 62 9.61 -3.27 8.74
CA VAL A 62 9.67 -3.84 10.10
C VAL A 62 11.11 -4.04 10.53
N GLN A 63 11.51 -3.34 11.59
CA GLN A 63 12.82 -3.49 12.21
C GLN A 63 12.82 -4.64 13.22
N SER A 64 13.89 -5.43 13.20
CA SER A 64 14.16 -6.41 14.25
C SER A 64 14.63 -5.70 15.52
N LYS A 65 14.14 -6.15 16.68
CA LYS A 65 14.55 -5.65 17.99
C LYS A 65 15.31 -6.74 18.75
N LYS A 66 16.25 -6.36 19.60
CA LYS A 66 17.05 -7.30 20.43
C LYS A 66 16.30 -7.84 21.66
N VAL A 67 15.01 -7.52 21.80
CA VAL A 67 14.21 -7.82 22.99
C VAL A 67 13.49 -9.17 22.93
N GLY A 68 13.38 -9.78 21.74
CA GLY A 68 12.72 -11.06 21.57
C GLY A 68 12.05 -11.24 20.20
N PRO A 69 11.45 -12.42 19.94
CA PRO A 69 10.77 -12.72 18.69
C PRO A 69 9.45 -11.95 18.57
N ARG A 70 9.27 -11.23 17.46
CA ARG A 70 8.05 -10.47 17.12
C ARG A 70 7.08 -11.32 16.29
N ILE A 71 5.79 -11.25 16.60
CA ILE A 71 4.71 -11.86 15.82
C ILE A 71 3.71 -10.79 15.35
N SER A 72 3.23 -10.94 14.12
CA SER A 72 2.09 -10.16 13.60
C SER A 72 1.28 -10.96 12.59
N VAL A 73 0.01 -10.64 12.45
CA VAL A 73 -0.92 -11.25 11.49
C VAL A 73 -1.46 -10.15 10.58
N GLY A 74 -1.14 -10.24 9.28
CA GLY A 74 -1.63 -9.30 8.25
C GLY A 74 -2.77 -9.90 7.44
N LEU A 75 -3.84 -9.12 7.25
CA LEU A 75 -4.98 -9.44 6.39
C LEU A 75 -5.02 -8.42 5.25
N PHE A 76 -4.86 -8.92 4.02
CA PHE A 76 -4.72 -8.09 2.83
C PHE A 76 -6.01 -8.10 2.01
N PHE A 77 -6.61 -6.93 1.79
CA PHE A 77 -7.89 -6.79 1.09
C PHE A 77 -7.67 -6.22 -0.31
N ARG A 78 -8.00 -7.01 -1.33
CA ARG A 78 -7.92 -6.62 -2.73
C ARG A 78 -8.98 -7.31 -3.58
N PRO A 79 -9.35 -6.75 -4.74
CA PRO A 79 -10.21 -7.43 -5.69
C PRO A 79 -9.61 -8.76 -6.15
N ASN A 80 -10.48 -9.72 -6.51
CA ASN A 80 -10.04 -11.02 -7.01
C ASN A 80 -9.28 -10.82 -8.35
N PRO A 81 -8.03 -11.30 -8.49
CA PRO A 81 -7.27 -11.18 -9.74
C PRO A 81 -7.93 -11.84 -10.96
N LYS A 82 -8.84 -12.81 -10.74
CA LYS A 82 -9.62 -13.44 -11.81
C LYS A 82 -10.79 -12.57 -12.31
N ASN A 83 -11.12 -11.49 -11.60
CA ASN A 83 -12.14 -10.55 -12.05
C ASN A 83 -11.55 -9.63 -13.13
N PRO A 84 -12.11 -9.60 -14.35
CA PRO A 84 -11.59 -8.79 -15.46
C PRO A 84 -11.93 -7.29 -15.33
N ARG A 85 -12.65 -6.88 -14.27
CA ARG A 85 -13.00 -5.48 -14.05
C ARG A 85 -11.74 -4.59 -14.00
N LEU A 86 -11.78 -3.51 -14.77
CA LEU A 86 -10.77 -2.47 -14.74
C LEU A 86 -10.84 -1.70 -13.42
N LEU A 87 -9.67 -1.49 -12.83
CA LEU A 87 -9.42 -0.62 -11.70
C LEU A 87 -8.78 0.66 -12.22
N GLY A 88 -9.22 1.79 -11.69
CA GLY A 88 -8.69 3.11 -11.99
C GLY A 88 -9.37 4.15 -11.11
N PRO A 89 -9.07 5.43 -11.31
CA PRO A 89 -9.72 6.50 -10.57
C PRO A 89 -11.25 6.38 -10.62
N ILE A 90 -11.90 6.43 -9.45
CA ILE A 90 -13.36 6.43 -9.31
C ILE A 90 -13.92 7.61 -10.12
N LYS A 91 -14.90 7.36 -11.00
CA LYS A 91 -15.33 8.37 -11.99
C LYS A 91 -16.01 9.56 -11.34
N GLU A 92 -16.71 9.32 -10.25
CA GLU A 92 -17.49 10.29 -9.48
C GLU A 92 -16.62 11.30 -8.71
N ILE A 93 -15.32 11.04 -8.55
CA ILE A 93 -14.38 11.98 -7.92
C ILE A 93 -13.55 12.77 -8.94
N LEU A 94 -13.71 12.49 -10.24
CA LEU A 94 -13.00 13.18 -11.31
C LEU A 94 -13.75 14.44 -11.73
N SER A 95 -13.00 15.46 -12.13
CA SER A 95 -13.53 16.71 -12.69
C SER A 95 -12.47 17.35 -13.61
N GLU A 96 -12.79 18.49 -14.22
CA GLU A 96 -11.81 19.28 -14.97
C GLU A 96 -10.63 19.72 -14.08
N ASP A 97 -10.91 20.09 -12.83
CA ASP A 97 -9.90 20.48 -11.83
C ASP A 97 -9.20 19.29 -11.14
N ASN A 98 -9.75 18.08 -11.28
CA ASN A 98 -9.18 16.84 -10.75
C ASN A 98 -9.18 15.75 -11.83
N PRO A 99 -8.38 15.91 -12.89
CA PRO A 99 -8.30 14.94 -13.97
C PRO A 99 -7.68 13.62 -13.48
N PRO A 100 -7.90 12.51 -14.21
CA PRO A 100 -7.28 11.24 -13.84
C PRO A 100 -5.75 11.34 -13.86
N VAL A 101 -5.12 10.93 -12.76
CA VAL A 101 -3.66 10.89 -12.60
C VAL A 101 -3.11 9.50 -12.96
N TYR A 102 -3.97 8.48 -13.01
CA TYR A 102 -3.58 7.10 -13.29
C TYR A 102 -4.40 6.49 -14.42
N ARG A 103 -3.74 5.65 -15.22
CA ARG A 103 -4.35 4.77 -16.22
C ARG A 103 -5.07 3.61 -15.55
N GLU A 104 -6.07 3.07 -16.23
CA GLU A 104 -6.78 1.88 -15.80
C GLU A 104 -5.94 0.60 -16.00
N THR A 105 -6.14 -0.38 -15.14
CA THR A 105 -5.51 -1.70 -15.20
C THR A 105 -6.44 -2.77 -14.66
N THR A 106 -6.24 -4.04 -14.99
CA THR A 106 -6.82 -5.14 -14.19
C THR A 106 -5.99 -5.43 -12.95
N THR A 107 -6.60 -6.06 -11.95
CA THR A 107 -5.87 -6.55 -10.77
C THR A 107 -4.78 -7.55 -11.16
N ALA A 108 -5.04 -8.43 -12.14
CA ALA A 108 -4.06 -9.41 -12.62
C ALA A 108 -2.83 -8.75 -13.24
N GLN A 109 -3.03 -7.78 -14.13
CA GLN A 109 -1.93 -7.03 -14.77
C GLN A 109 -1.10 -6.27 -13.73
N TYR A 110 -1.77 -5.62 -12.78
CA TYR A 110 -1.11 -4.89 -11.70
C TYR A 110 -0.22 -5.82 -10.85
N LEU A 111 -0.78 -6.94 -10.40
CA LEU A 111 -0.03 -7.90 -9.58
C LEU A 111 1.08 -8.60 -10.36
N ALA A 112 0.91 -8.80 -11.67
CA ALA A 112 1.98 -9.32 -12.52
C ALA A 112 3.16 -8.33 -12.54
N HIS A 113 2.91 -7.05 -12.76
CA HIS A 113 3.94 -6.00 -12.67
C HIS A 113 4.56 -5.94 -11.26
N TYR A 114 3.76 -5.89 -10.21
CA TYR A 114 4.25 -5.89 -8.83
C TYR A 114 5.21 -7.04 -8.52
N ARG A 115 5.00 -8.22 -9.13
CA ARG A 115 5.88 -9.39 -8.97
C ARG A 115 7.16 -9.33 -9.79
N THR A 116 7.12 -8.75 -11.00
CA THR A 116 8.33 -8.60 -11.83
C THR A 116 9.31 -7.65 -11.18
N ILE A 117 8.77 -6.63 -10.53
CA ILE A 117 9.57 -5.62 -9.89
C ILE A 117 9.94 -6.12 -8.47
N GLY A 118 8.98 -6.62 -7.69
CA GLY A 118 9.24 -7.20 -6.36
C GLY A 118 9.16 -6.14 -5.26
N GLN A 119 9.16 -6.61 -4.01
CA GLN A 119 8.82 -5.76 -2.85
C GLN A 119 9.93 -4.78 -2.46
N ASP A 120 11.19 -5.04 -2.83
CA ASP A 120 12.36 -4.28 -2.38
C ASP A 120 12.73 -3.10 -3.30
N HIS A 121 11.76 -2.61 -4.06
CA HIS A 121 11.98 -1.68 -5.17
C HIS A 121 12.15 -0.20 -4.83
N GLY A 122 12.35 0.10 -3.55
CA GLY A 122 12.73 1.43 -3.10
C GLY A 122 11.69 2.08 -2.21
N ILE A 123 11.55 3.39 -2.35
CA ILE A 123 10.60 4.22 -1.59
C ILE A 123 9.40 4.65 -2.44
N GLU A 124 9.28 4.09 -3.65
CA GLU A 124 8.21 4.43 -4.57
C GLU A 124 7.16 3.32 -4.60
N PRO A 125 5.87 3.67 -4.57
CA PRO A 125 4.79 2.72 -4.81
C PRO A 125 4.89 2.04 -6.18
N SER A 126 4.43 0.81 -6.27
CA SER A 126 4.54 0.01 -7.52
C SER A 126 3.61 0.50 -8.64
N LEU A 127 2.72 1.44 -8.33
CA LEU A 127 1.75 2.01 -9.27
C LEU A 127 2.29 3.16 -10.14
N GLN A 128 3.56 3.58 -9.98
CA GLN A 128 4.11 4.70 -10.76
C GLN A 128 4.06 4.47 -12.27
N HIS A 129 4.20 3.23 -12.73
CA HIS A 129 4.08 2.90 -14.16
C HIS A 129 2.68 3.18 -14.74
N LEU A 130 1.65 3.33 -13.91
CA LEU A 130 0.30 3.69 -14.33
C LEU A 130 0.06 5.20 -14.37
N ARG A 131 0.95 6.01 -13.81
CA ARG A 131 0.79 7.46 -13.75
C ARG A 131 0.74 8.04 -15.17
N ILE A 132 -0.18 8.97 -15.40
CA ILE A 132 -0.31 9.70 -16.66
C ILE A 132 0.64 10.90 -16.55
N ASN A 133 1.62 10.99 -17.45
CA ASN A 133 2.46 12.18 -17.58
C ASN A 133 1.64 13.22 -18.33
N ASN A 134 1.28 14.31 -17.65
CA ASN A 134 0.75 15.52 -18.28
C ASN A 134 1.89 16.50 -18.55
#